data_AF-A0A926YI80-F1
#
_entry.id   AF-A0A926YI80-F1
#
_cell.length_a   1.000
_cell.length_b   1.000
_cell.length_c   1.000
_cell.angle_alpha   90.00
_cell.angle_beta   90.00
_cell.angle_gamma   90.00
#
_symmetry.space_group_name_H-M   'P 1'
#
loop_
_entity.id
_entity.type
_entity.pdbx_description
1 polymer ?
#
loop_
_entity_poly.entity_id
_entity_poly.type
_entity_poly.pdbx_seq_one_letter_code
_entity_poly.pdbx_strand_id
1 'polypeptide(L)'
;ASPSDAFSRAVQGVATGIGFLGAGEIVHESRKKGYTVRGLTSAAAIWVTAALGIVAACGLWQASVIGTLVTLLILTVAKWIERRVPVHDDEG
;
A
#
# COMPACT_ATOMS: atom_id res chain seq x y z
N ALA A 1 5.40 -23.20 21.75
CA ALA A 1 5.26 -22.66 20.39
C ALA A 1 6.64 -22.62 19.76
N SER A 2 6.76 -23.03 18.49
CA SER A 2 8.01 -22.90 17.77
C SER A 2 8.28 -21.40 17.48
N PRO A 3 9.54 -20.95 17.35
CA PRO A 3 9.86 -19.57 17.01
C PRO A 3 9.16 -19.07 15.72
N SER A 4 8.94 -19.96 14.75
CA SER A 4 8.24 -19.66 13.50
C SER A 4 6.74 -19.37 13.69
N ASP A 5 6.10 -19.97 14.69
CA ASP A 5 4.68 -19.70 15.00
C ASP A 5 4.50 -18.29 15.56
N ALA A 6 5.43 -17.86 16.41
CA ALA A 6 5.44 -16.52 16.98
C ALA A 6 5.64 -15.46 15.88
N PHE A 7 6.57 -15.70 14.97
CA PHE A 7 6.80 -14.84 13.81
C PHE A 7 5.56 -14.76 12.90
N SER A 8 4.95 -15.90 12.58
CA SER A 8 3.74 -15.95 11.74
C SER A 8 2.59 -15.14 12.35
N ARG A 9 2.37 -15.26 13.66
CA ARG A 9 1.36 -14.47 14.39
C ARG A 9 1.66 -12.97 14.40
N ALA A 10 2.92 -12.59 14.54
CA ALA A 10 3.34 -11.19 14.46
C ALA A 10 3.05 -10.61 13.07
N VAL A 11 3.41 -11.34 12.01
CA VAL A 11 3.11 -10.96 10.62
C VAL A 11 1.61 -10.83 10.38
N GLN A 12 0.80 -11.77 10.86
CA GLN A 12 -0.67 -11.70 10.76
C GLN A 12 -1.25 -10.48 11.48
N GLY A 13 -0.72 -10.14 12.66
CA GLY A 13 -1.11 -8.93 13.38
C GLY A 13 -0.79 -7.65 12.61
N VAL A 14 0.43 -7.55 12.07
CA VAL A 14 0.85 -6.43 11.22
C VAL A 14 -0.03 -6.34 9.98
N ALA A 15 -0.25 -7.45 9.27
CA ALA A 15 -1.08 -7.51 8.06
C ALA A 15 -2.52 -7.02 8.32
N THR A 16 -3.08 -7.36 9.48
CA THR A 16 -4.40 -6.90 9.89
C THR A 16 -4.42 -5.39 10.16
N GLY A 17 -3.43 -4.88 10.89
CA GLY A 17 -3.32 -3.45 11.21
C GLY A 17 -3.15 -2.57 9.97
N ILE A 18 -2.27 -2.96 9.04
CA ILE A 18 -2.05 -2.20 7.79
C ILE A 18 -3.27 -2.25 6.87
N GLY A 19 -4.04 -3.35 6.88
CA GLY A 19 -5.31 -3.44 6.14
C GLY A 19 -6.33 -2.41 6.63
N PHE A 20 -6.44 -2.25 7.95
CA PHE A 20 -7.30 -1.22 8.55
C PHE A 20 -6.82 0.20 8.21
N LEU A 21 -5.51 0.46 8.24
CA LEU A 21 -4.94 1.76 7.86
C LEU A 21 -5.19 2.09 6.38
N GLY A 22 -5.02 1.12 5.47
CA GLY A 22 -5.29 1.30 4.05
C GLY A 22 -6.77 1.57 3.76
N ALA A 23 -7.68 0.81 4.37
CA ALA A 23 -9.11 1.07 4.26
C ALA A 23 -9.50 2.43 4.84
N GLY A 24 -8.91 2.80 5.98
CA GLY A 24 -9.09 4.10 6.62
C GLY A 24 -8.63 5.25 5.73
N GLU A 25 -7.51 5.10 5.02
CA GLU A 25 -6.99 6.13 4.11
C GLU A 25 -7.93 6.36 2.92
N ILE A 26 -8.47 5.30 2.32
CA ILE A 26 -9.44 5.39 1.22
C ILE A 26 -10.70 6.12 1.68
N VAL A 27 -11.27 5.70 2.81
CA VAL A 27 -12.50 6.31 3.36
C VAL A 27 -12.25 7.77 3.75
N HIS A 28 -11.09 8.08 4.32
CA HIS A 28 -10.71 9.42 4.73
C HIS A 28 -10.56 10.37 3.54
N GLU A 29 -9.88 9.95 2.46
CA GLU A 29 -9.76 10.76 1.25
C GLU A 29 -11.11 10.91 0.53
N SER A 30 -11.94 9.86 0.50
CA SER A 30 -13.27 9.90 -0.10
C SER A 30 -14.20 10.86 0.64
N ARG A 31 -14.09 10.99 1.97
CA ARG A 31 -14.90 11.97 2.73
C ARG A 31 -14.48 13.41 2.48
N LYS A 32 -13.18 13.66 2.24
CA LYS A 32 -12.64 15.01 2.06
C LYS A 32 -13.00 15.66 0.73
N LYS A 33 -13.25 14.88 -0.33
CA LYS A 33 -13.32 15.39 -1.71
C LYS A 33 -14.63 15.07 -2.42
N GLY A 34 -15.71 14.86 -1.65
CA GLY A 34 -16.97 14.31 -2.15
C GLY A 34 -16.85 12.81 -2.39
N TYR A 35 -17.97 12.07 -2.42
CA TYR A 35 -18.11 10.61 -2.48
C TYR A 35 -17.37 9.86 -3.63
N THR A 36 -16.41 10.50 -4.30
CA THR A 36 -15.47 9.89 -5.24
C THR A 36 -14.40 9.09 -4.49
N VAL A 37 -14.25 7.81 -4.85
CA VAL A 37 -13.23 6.93 -4.31
C VAL A 37 -11.84 7.47 -4.67
N ARG A 38 -11.11 7.96 -3.68
CA ARG A 38 -9.71 8.44 -3.80
C ARG A 38 -8.85 7.75 -2.75
N GLY A 39 -7.53 7.77 -2.96
CA GLY A 39 -6.56 7.17 -2.02
C GLY A 39 -6.13 5.74 -2.35
N LEU A 40 -6.74 5.07 -3.33
CA LEU A 40 -6.38 3.68 -3.71
C LEU A 40 -4.86 3.46 -3.89
N THR A 41 -4.18 4.35 -4.61
CA THR A 41 -2.73 4.29 -4.84
C THR A 41 -1.92 4.51 -3.54
N SER A 42 -2.39 5.38 -2.65
CA SER A 42 -1.79 5.62 -1.33
C SER A 42 -1.99 4.43 -0.39
N ALA A 43 -3.21 3.87 -0.33
CA ALA A 43 -3.50 2.67 0.44
C ALA A 43 -2.67 1.46 -0.03
N ALA A 44 -2.52 1.28 -1.34
CA ALA A 44 -1.61 0.29 -1.90
C ALA A 44 -0.16 0.52 -1.48
N ALA A 45 0.32 1.77 -1.50
CA ALA A 45 1.68 2.12 -1.07
C ALA A 45 1.92 1.78 0.42
N ILE A 46 0.94 2.03 1.30
CA ILE A 46 1.01 1.66 2.73
C ILE A 46 1.20 0.14 2.87
N TRP A 47 0.41 -0.64 2.14
CA TRP A 47 0.46 -2.10 2.20
C TRP A 47 1.82 -2.64 1.75
N VAL A 48 2.30 -2.17 0.58
CA VAL A 48 3.57 -2.65 0.02
C VAL A 48 4.76 -2.21 0.88
N THR A 49 4.75 -1.00 1.44
CA THR A 49 5.83 -0.52 2.32
C THR A 49 5.96 -1.41 3.56
N ALA A 50 4.83 -1.83 4.15
CA ALA A 50 4.84 -2.74 5.29
C ALA A 50 5.36 -4.15 4.92
N ALA A 51 4.93 -4.69 3.77
CA ALA A 51 5.43 -5.97 3.27
C ALA A 51 6.95 -5.93 3.05
N LEU A 52 7.47 -4.85 2.45
CA LEU A 52 8.91 -4.65 2.25
C LEU A 52 9.67 -4.56 3.58
N GLY A 53 9.09 -3.92 4.60
CA GLY A 53 9.64 -3.88 5.96
C GLY A 53 9.75 -5.27 6.59
N ILE A 54 8.75 -6.14 6.40
CA ILE A 54 8.78 -7.54 6.86
C ILE A 54 9.88 -8.32 6.13
N VAL A 55 9.97 -8.17 4.80
CA VAL A 55 11.04 -8.81 4.00
C VAL A 55 12.43 -8.35 4.47
N ALA A 56 12.60 -7.06 4.75
CA ALA A 56 13.84 -6.52 5.30
C ALA A 56 14.15 -7.09 6.70
N ALA A 57 13.15 -7.20 7.57
CA ALA A 57 13.29 -7.77 8.91
C ALA A 57 13.72 -9.24 8.90
N CYS A 58 13.36 -10.00 7.86
CA CYS A 58 13.82 -11.36 7.64
C CYS A 58 15.29 -11.46 7.15
N GLY A 59 16.00 -10.34 6.95
CA GLY A 59 17.37 -10.31 6.42
C GLY A 59 17.48 -10.54 4.92
N LEU A 60 16.35 -10.53 4.19
CA LEU A 60 16.29 -10.73 2.74
C LEU A 60 16.62 -9.42 2.00
N TRP A 61 17.84 -8.92 2.16
CA TRP A 61 18.26 -7.60 1.66
C TRP A 61 18.12 -7.45 0.15
N GLN A 62 18.50 -8.47 -0.64
CA GLN A 62 18.38 -8.42 -2.11
C GLN A 62 16.91 -8.30 -2.54
N ALA A 63 16.03 -9.13 -1.98
CA ALA A 63 14.60 -9.09 -2.29
C ALA A 63 13.96 -7.78 -1.83
N SER A 64 14.38 -7.25 -0.66
CA SER A 64 13.89 -5.96 -0.15
C SER A 64 14.28 -4.79 -1.06
N VAL A 65 15.54 -4.73 -1.51
CA VAL A 65 16.01 -3.67 -2.42
C VAL A 65 15.32 -3.76 -3.78
N ILE A 66 15.27 -4.95 -4.38
CA ILE A 66 14.60 -5.15 -5.67
C ILE A 66 13.11 -4.82 -5.56
N GLY A 67 12.44 -5.31 -4.52
CA GLY A 67 11.03 -5.02 -4.26
C GLY A 67 10.76 -3.54 -4.08
N THR A 68 11.64 -2.82 -3.37
CA THR A 68 11.55 -1.36 -3.19
C THR A 68 11.67 -0.62 -4.53
N LEU A 69 12.65 -0.98 -5.36
CA LEU A 69 12.85 -0.36 -6.68
C LEU A 69 11.64 -0.59 -7.60
N VAL A 70 11.14 -1.83 -7.65
CA VAL A 70 9.95 -2.18 -8.44
C VAL A 70 8.71 -1.43 -7.93
N THR A 71 8.53 -1.35 -6.62
CA THR A 71 7.42 -0.61 -6.00
C THR A 71 7.48 0.86 -6.36
N LEU A 72 8.66 1.49 -6.24
CA LEU A 72 8.85 2.89 -6.61
C LEU A 72 8.57 3.12 -8.10
N LEU A 73 9.01 2.21 -8.97
CA LEU A 73 8.72 2.28 -10.39
C LEU A 73 7.21 2.25 -10.64
N ILE A 74 6.50 1.28 -10.06
CA ILE A 74 5.04 1.14 -10.22
C ILE A 74 4.31 2.38 -9.72
N LEU A 75 4.61 2.85 -8.50
CA LEU A 75 3.95 4.02 -7.92
C LEU A 75 4.23 5.30 -8.72
N THR A 76 5.44 5.45 -9.25
CA THR A 76 5.81 6.61 -10.08
C THR A 76 5.06 6.58 -11.40
N VAL A 77 4.99 5.43 -12.06
CA VAL A 77 4.26 5.25 -13.32
C VAL A 77 2.75 5.43 -13.11
N ALA A 78 2.17 4.85 -12.06
CA ALA A 78 0.76 5.00 -11.72
C ALA A 78 0.40 6.49 -11.53
N LYS A 79 1.19 7.21 -10.73
CA LYS A 79 1.01 8.66 -10.52
C LYS A 79 1.19 9.48 -11.80
N TRP A 80 2.06 9.04 -12.69
CA TRP A 80 2.23 9.69 -14.00
C TRP A 80 1.02 9.48 -14.90
N ILE A 81 0.46 8.28 -14.93
CA ILE A 81 -0.75 7.95 -15.69
C ILE A 81 -1.95 8.73 -15.15
N GLU A 82 -2.17 8.76 -13.84
CA GLU A 82 -3.25 9.53 -13.20
C GLU A 82 -3.22 11.02 -13.59
N ARG A 83 -2.02 11.60 -13.76
CA ARG A 83 -1.86 13.00 -14.21
C ARG A 83 -2.15 13.21 -15.69
N ARG A 84 -2.08 12.16 -16.51
CA ARG A 84 -2.25 12.23 -17.96
C ARG A 84 -3.68 11.96 -18.42
N VAL A 85 -4.52 11.39 -17.56
CA VAL A 85 -5.93 11.14 -17.85
C VAL A 85 -6.75 12.36 -17.40
N PRO A 86 -7.32 13.17 -18.31
CA PRO A 86 -8.34 14.13 -17.95
C PRO A 86 -9.60 13.34 -17.59
N VAL A 87 -9.98 13.37 -16.32
CA VAL A 87 -11.28 12.89 -15.88
C VAL A 87 -12.32 13.81 -16.52
N HIS A 88 -13.09 13.30 -17.49
CA HIS A 88 -14.33 13.95 -17.90
C HIS A 88 -15.28 13.79 -16.72
N ASP A 89 -15.58 14.91 -16.06
CA ASP A 89 -16.71 14.97 -15.14
C ASP A 89 -17.96 14.90 -16.02
N ASP A 90 -18.52 13.69 -16.18
CA ASP A 90 -19.87 13.54 -16.70
C ASP A 90 -20.83 14.12 -15.65
N GLU A 91 -21.13 15.41 -15.77
CA GLU A 91 -22.23 16.06 -15.06
C GLU A 91 -23.54 15.42 -15.51
N GLY A 92 -24.19 14.69 -14.59
CA GLY A 92 -25.54 14.13 -14.74
C GLY A 92 -26.26 14.09 -13.40
#